data_AF-A0A969WIR8-F1
#
_entry.id   AF-A0A969WIR8-F1
#
_cell.length_a   1.000
_cell.length_b   1.000
_cell.length_c   1.000
_cell.angle_alpha   90.00
_cell.angle_beta   90.00
_cell.angle_gamma   90.00
#
_symmetry.space_group_name_H-M   'P 1'
#
loop_
_entity.id
_entity.type
_entity.pdbx_description
1 polymer ?
#
loop_
_entity_poly.entity_id
_entity_poly.type
_entity_poly.pdbx_seq_one_letter_code
_entity_poly.pdbx_strand_id
1 'polypeptide(L)'
;HNTLADDTQSQNTALYYDGTSAGDELFIGNTIFANHVNGIRNNNFTGMAHARHLLFYNVTNEQAAGSTAFPGAPSDTTTWITGNPLFVDAANGDYHILPGSAAQDAGNGEAGYTYSPDVDGDTRPQGAEYDIGADELVYALYLPLIVK
;
A
#
# COMPACT_ATOMS: atom_id res chain seq x y z
N HIS A 1 -3.29 -5.27 3.50
CA HIS A 1 -2.06 -4.46 3.40
C HIS A 1 -1.12 -5.20 2.47
N ASN A 2 -0.44 -4.52 1.55
CA ASN A 2 0.42 -5.18 0.55
C ASN A 2 1.52 -4.23 0.07
N THR A 3 2.54 -4.78 -0.57
CA THR A 3 3.49 -4.02 -1.40
C THR A 3 3.45 -4.59 -2.80
N LEU A 4 3.03 -3.77 -3.77
CA LEU A 4 3.01 -4.10 -5.19
C LEU A 4 4.13 -3.29 -5.85
N ALA A 5 5.16 -3.97 -6.35
CA ALA A 5 6.36 -3.32 -6.83
C ALA A 5 6.93 -3.98 -8.09
N ASP A 6 7.60 -3.17 -8.92
CA ASP A 6 8.53 -3.63 -9.97
C ASP A 6 7.93 -4.60 -10.99
N ASP A 7 6.70 -4.34 -11.46
CA ASP A 7 6.12 -5.13 -12.57
C ASP A 7 6.86 -4.83 -13.88
N THR A 8 7.43 -5.87 -14.48
CA THR A 8 8.20 -5.79 -15.73
C THR A 8 7.38 -6.15 -16.97
N GLN A 9 6.08 -6.43 -16.80
CA GLN A 9 5.20 -6.83 -17.90
C GLN A 9 4.82 -5.65 -18.81
N SER A 10 4.27 -5.98 -19.99
CA SER A 10 3.75 -4.97 -20.91
C SER A 10 2.63 -4.18 -20.24
N GLN A 11 2.73 -2.85 -20.26
CA GLN A 11 1.89 -1.86 -19.55
C GLN A 11 2.27 -1.54 -18.10
N ASN A 12 3.18 -2.29 -17.47
CA ASN A 12 3.69 -2.07 -16.10
C ASN A 12 2.59 -1.53 -15.17
N THR A 13 1.59 -2.37 -14.91
CA THR A 13 0.38 -2.02 -14.16
C THR A 13 0.30 -2.84 -12.90
N ALA A 14 0.31 -2.18 -11.74
CA ALA A 14 0.36 -2.87 -10.45
C ALA A 14 -0.94 -3.62 -10.16
N LEU A 15 -2.08 -2.96 -10.35
CA LEU A 15 -3.40 -3.52 -10.11
C LEU A 15 -4.33 -3.23 -11.28
N TYR A 16 -4.86 -4.29 -11.87
CA TYR A 16 -5.88 -4.23 -12.92
C TYR A 16 -7.17 -4.86 -12.39
N TYR A 17 -8.21 -4.04 -12.28
CA TYR A 17 -9.54 -4.47 -11.88
C TYR A 17 -10.50 -4.36 -13.06
N ASP A 18 -11.09 -5.50 -13.41
CA ASP A 18 -12.03 -5.65 -14.52
C ASP A 18 -13.20 -6.48 -14.01
N GLY A 19 -14.38 -5.86 -13.98
CA GLY A 19 -15.59 -6.48 -13.50
C GLY A 19 -16.75 -6.09 -14.40
N THR A 20 -17.71 -6.99 -14.54
CA THR A 20 -18.78 -6.89 -15.52
C THR A 20 -20.17 -6.73 -14.90
N SER A 21 -20.25 -6.77 -13.56
CA SER A 21 -21.52 -6.80 -12.83
C SER A 21 -21.66 -5.62 -11.89
N ALA A 22 -22.88 -5.09 -11.80
CA ALA A 22 -23.25 -4.14 -10.76
C ALA A 22 -23.26 -4.84 -9.40
N GLY A 23 -22.45 -4.36 -8.45
CA GLY A 23 -22.30 -4.92 -7.11
C GLY A 23 -20.96 -5.60 -6.81
N ASP A 24 -20.05 -5.71 -7.79
CA ASP A 24 -18.67 -6.10 -7.50
C ASP A 24 -17.99 -4.95 -6.72
N GLU A 25 -17.44 -5.27 -5.54
CA GLU A 25 -16.70 -4.33 -4.70
C GLU A 25 -15.23 -4.76 -4.55
N LEU A 26 -14.31 -3.86 -4.88
CA LEU A 26 -12.88 -4.02 -4.61
C LEU A 26 -12.48 -3.14 -3.42
N PHE A 27 -11.93 -3.72 -2.36
CA PHE A 27 -11.35 -2.98 -1.24
C PHE A 27 -9.83 -3.07 -1.27
N ILE A 28 -9.17 -1.91 -1.33
CA ILE A 28 -7.72 -1.77 -1.27
C ILE A 28 -7.38 -0.92 -0.04
N GLY A 29 -6.48 -1.38 0.81
CA GLY A 29 -6.14 -0.70 2.05
C GLY A 29 -4.67 -0.91 2.42
N ASN A 30 -4.01 0.12 2.94
CA ASN A 30 -2.64 0.05 3.47
C ASN A 30 -1.69 -0.64 2.48
N THR A 31 -1.62 -0.10 1.26
CA THR A 31 -0.88 -0.73 0.16
C THR A 31 0.11 0.24 -0.47
N ILE A 32 1.37 -0.19 -0.62
CA ILE A 32 2.39 0.51 -1.40
C ILE A 32 2.30 0.06 -2.86
N PHE A 33 2.36 1.03 -3.77
CA PHE A 33 2.53 0.87 -5.20
C PHE A 33 3.87 1.49 -5.61
N ALA A 34 4.84 0.68 -6.02
CA ALA A 34 6.20 1.14 -6.31
C ALA A 34 6.67 0.78 -7.73
N ASN A 35 7.29 1.75 -8.42
CA ASN A 35 7.97 1.53 -9.71
C ASN A 35 7.06 1.04 -10.84
N HIS A 36 5.85 1.60 -10.93
CA HIS A 36 4.87 1.26 -11.95
C HIS A 36 4.63 2.36 -12.99
N VAL A 37 4.25 2.01 -14.21
CA VAL A 37 3.70 3.01 -15.13
C VAL A 37 2.28 3.35 -14.69
N ASN A 38 1.48 2.35 -14.34
CA ASN A 38 0.13 2.54 -13.84
C ASN A 38 -0.01 1.88 -12.46
N GLY A 39 -0.41 2.64 -11.45
CA GLY A 39 -0.69 2.09 -10.12
C GLY A 39 -1.96 1.26 -10.16
N ILE A 40 -3.10 1.94 -10.28
CA ILE A 40 -4.40 1.28 -10.35
C ILE A 40 -5.06 1.56 -11.70
N ARG A 41 -5.54 0.49 -12.34
CA ARG A 41 -6.40 0.57 -13.52
C ARG A 41 -7.72 -0.14 -13.23
N ASN A 42 -8.78 0.64 -13.19
CA ASN A 42 -10.14 0.14 -13.00
C ASN A 42 -10.92 0.30 -14.32
N ASN A 43 -11.25 -0.84 -14.94
CA ASN A 43 -12.07 -0.91 -16.16
C ASN A 43 -13.52 -1.34 -15.84
N ASN A 44 -13.87 -1.55 -14.58
CA ASN A 44 -15.24 -1.84 -14.18
C ASN A 44 -16.06 -0.53 -14.16
N PHE A 45 -16.98 -0.39 -15.11
CA PHE A 45 -17.88 0.77 -15.23
C PHE A 45 -19.11 0.69 -14.31
N THR A 46 -19.32 -0.44 -13.63
CA THR A 46 -20.55 -0.76 -12.89
C THR A 46 -20.33 -1.16 -11.42
N GLY A 47 -19.11 -1.57 -11.05
CA GLY A 47 -18.72 -1.92 -9.68
C GLY A 47 -18.07 -0.76 -8.94
N MET A 48 -17.95 -0.91 -7.61
CA MET A 48 -17.32 0.07 -6.74
C MET A 48 -15.91 -0.39 -6.38
N ALA A 49 -14.96 0.55 -6.35
CA ALA A 49 -13.68 0.33 -5.71
C ALA A 49 -13.58 1.28 -4.51
N HIS A 50 -12.98 0.78 -3.44
CA HIS A 50 -12.64 1.47 -2.20
C HIS A 50 -11.14 1.36 -2.03
N ALA A 51 -10.48 2.44 -1.68
CA ALA A 51 -9.04 2.50 -1.66
C ALA A 51 -8.59 3.50 -0.60
N ARG A 52 -7.93 3.03 0.45
CA ARG A 52 -7.53 3.84 1.62
C ARG A 52 -6.06 3.63 1.96
N HIS A 53 -5.40 4.68 2.44
CA HIS A 53 -4.02 4.63 2.93
C HIS A 53 -3.10 3.95 1.92
N LEU A 54 -3.01 4.56 0.74
CA LEU A 54 -2.17 4.09 -0.34
C LEU A 54 -0.92 4.96 -0.41
N LEU A 55 0.23 4.34 -0.68
CA LEU A 55 1.46 5.05 -0.96
C LEU A 55 1.87 4.78 -2.41
N PHE A 56 2.06 5.83 -3.20
CA PHE A 56 2.62 5.72 -4.54
C PHE A 56 4.07 6.22 -4.56
N TYR A 57 4.95 5.39 -5.11
CA TYR A 57 6.36 5.72 -5.30
C TYR A 57 6.81 5.38 -6.71
N ASN A 58 7.31 6.38 -7.45
CA ASN A 58 7.73 6.20 -8.84
C ASN A 58 6.61 5.55 -9.68
N VAL A 59 5.38 6.07 -9.55
CA VAL A 59 4.22 5.66 -10.33
C VAL A 59 3.84 6.78 -11.29
N THR A 60 3.82 6.52 -12.60
CA THR A 60 3.55 7.59 -13.60
C THR A 60 2.08 8.00 -13.60
N ASN A 61 1.18 7.01 -13.58
CA ASN A 61 -0.26 7.20 -13.49
C ASN A 61 -0.76 6.46 -12.25
N GLU A 62 -0.90 7.17 -11.13
CA GLU A 62 -1.44 6.60 -9.88
C GLU A 62 -2.84 5.99 -10.14
N GLN A 63 -3.62 6.64 -11.00
CA GLN A 63 -4.84 6.13 -11.61
C GLN A 63 -4.82 6.31 -13.13
N ALA A 64 -4.99 5.26 -13.92
CA ALA A 64 -5.03 5.35 -15.39
C ALA A 64 -6.42 5.83 -15.92
N ALA A 65 -6.44 6.72 -16.92
CA ALA A 65 -7.65 7.30 -17.50
C ALA A 65 -8.54 6.28 -18.24
N GLY A 66 -9.86 6.45 -18.13
CA GLY A 66 -10.90 5.52 -18.62
C GLY A 66 -11.67 4.83 -17.49
N SER A 67 -11.12 4.84 -16.29
CA SER A 67 -11.84 4.60 -15.05
C SER A 67 -12.81 5.75 -14.83
N THR A 68 -14.11 5.48 -14.81
CA THR A 68 -15.00 6.28 -13.97
C THR A 68 -14.42 6.17 -12.57
N ALA A 69 -13.82 7.25 -12.09
CA ALA A 69 -13.21 7.39 -10.78
C ALA A 69 -14.05 6.63 -9.75
N PHE A 70 -13.44 5.77 -8.92
CA PHE A 70 -13.99 5.19 -7.69
C PHE A 70 -15.39 5.75 -7.36
N PRO A 71 -16.47 5.30 -8.03
CA PRO A 71 -17.69 6.08 -8.06
C PRO A 71 -18.45 5.71 -6.80
N GLY A 72 -18.06 6.32 -5.68
CA GLY A 72 -18.38 5.80 -4.37
C GLY A 72 -17.73 6.60 -3.25
N ALA A 73 -18.26 7.79 -3.01
CA ALA A 73 -17.93 8.73 -1.94
C ALA A 73 -16.55 9.44 -2.04
N PRO A 74 -16.53 10.78 -1.95
CA PRO A 74 -15.29 11.59 -1.94
C PRO A 74 -14.42 11.42 -0.68
N SER A 75 -14.67 10.40 0.16
CA SER A 75 -13.96 10.16 1.43
C SER A 75 -12.98 8.98 1.41
N ASP A 76 -12.93 8.19 0.34
CA ASP A 76 -12.05 7.01 0.26
C ASP A 76 -10.67 7.39 -0.30
N THR A 77 -10.62 8.22 -1.35
CA THR A 77 -9.39 8.61 -2.06
C THR A 77 -8.56 9.72 -1.40
N THR A 78 -9.01 10.31 -0.28
CA THR A 78 -8.34 11.44 0.38
C THR A 78 -7.20 11.05 1.32
N THR A 79 -6.89 9.76 1.43
CA THR A 79 -5.84 9.21 2.32
C THR A 79 -4.62 8.70 1.57
N TRP A 80 -4.54 8.96 0.26
CA TRP A 80 -3.39 8.51 -0.53
C TRP A 80 -2.28 9.54 -0.45
N ILE A 81 -1.06 9.04 -0.37
CA ILE A 81 0.14 9.86 -0.28
C ILE A 81 1.15 9.42 -1.35
N THR A 82 2.06 10.33 -1.67
CA THR A 82 3.23 10.04 -2.50
C THR A 82 4.48 10.26 -1.67
N GLY A 83 5.47 9.40 -1.87
CA GLY A 83 6.70 9.49 -1.09
C GLY A 83 7.58 8.27 -1.27
N ASN A 84 8.81 8.36 -0.78
CA ASN A 84 9.76 7.26 -0.86
C ASN A 84 9.50 6.25 0.29
N PRO A 85 9.21 4.98 0.00
CA PRO A 85 9.02 3.95 1.00
C PRO A 85 10.34 3.51 1.68
N LEU A 86 11.49 4.00 1.20
CA LEU A 86 12.83 3.69 1.71
C LEU A 86 13.04 2.19 1.90
N PHE A 87 12.82 1.41 0.84
CA PHE A 87 13.04 -0.03 0.88
C PHE A 87 14.50 -0.38 1.21
N VAL A 88 14.71 -1.44 1.99
CA VAL A 88 16.04 -1.96 2.35
C VAL A 88 16.85 -2.32 1.09
N ASP A 89 16.28 -3.15 0.21
CA ASP A 89 16.94 -3.58 -1.02
C ASP A 89 15.93 -4.06 -2.09
N ALA A 90 15.16 -3.11 -2.62
CA ALA A 90 14.13 -3.39 -3.63
C ALA A 90 14.70 -4.08 -4.88
N ALA A 91 15.97 -3.82 -5.25
CA ALA A 91 16.61 -4.46 -6.40
C ALA A 91 16.77 -5.98 -6.23
N ASN A 92 16.81 -6.45 -4.98
CA ASN A 92 16.88 -7.88 -4.64
C ASN A 92 15.56 -8.42 -4.04
N GLY A 93 14.47 -7.65 -4.13
CA GLY A 93 13.14 -8.04 -3.65
C GLY A 93 12.92 -7.85 -2.15
N ASP A 94 13.81 -7.12 -1.48
CA ASP A 94 13.67 -6.77 -0.07
C ASP A 94 12.89 -5.44 0.04
N TYR A 95 11.59 -5.57 0.28
CA TYR A 95 10.64 -4.47 0.37
C TYR A 95 10.29 -4.08 1.80
N HIS A 96 11.11 -4.48 2.79
CA HIS A 96 10.99 -3.91 4.14
C HIS A 96 11.29 -2.42 4.08
N ILE A 97 10.57 -1.62 4.86
CA ILE A 97 10.72 -0.18 4.92
C ILE A 97 11.77 0.20 5.98
N LEU A 98 12.52 1.27 5.73
CA LEU A 98 13.48 1.82 6.68
C LEU A 98 12.88 2.98 7.51
N PRO A 99 13.46 3.30 8.68
CA PRO A 99 13.09 4.50 9.43
C PRO A 99 13.18 5.77 8.59
N GLY A 100 12.17 6.63 8.70
CA GLY A 100 11.99 7.83 7.88
C GLY A 100 11.23 7.59 6.58
N SER A 101 10.73 6.36 6.34
CA SER A 101 9.91 6.02 5.19
C SER A 101 8.64 6.87 5.15
N ALA A 102 8.19 7.24 3.95
CA ALA A 102 6.87 7.86 3.78
C ALA A 102 5.71 6.93 4.17
N ALA A 103 5.96 5.61 4.23
CA ALA A 103 4.98 4.63 4.71
C ALA A 103 4.84 4.60 6.23
N GLN A 104 5.86 5.09 6.96
CA GLN A 104 5.95 4.99 8.40
C GLN A 104 4.83 5.77 9.09
N ASP A 105 4.06 5.09 9.96
CA ASP A 105 2.94 5.64 10.73
C ASP A 105 1.91 6.39 9.85
N ALA A 106 1.79 6.04 8.58
CA ALA A 106 0.96 6.74 7.59
C ALA A 106 -0.38 6.02 7.30
N GLY A 107 -0.60 4.84 7.90
CA GLY A 107 -1.82 4.08 7.82
C GLY A 107 -2.90 4.56 8.79
N ASN A 108 -3.91 3.73 9.02
CA ASN A 108 -4.99 3.97 10.00
C ASN A 108 -5.54 2.65 10.52
N GLY A 109 -5.76 2.59 11.84
CA GLY A 109 -6.49 1.53 12.54
C GLY A 109 -8.01 1.61 12.43
N GLU A 110 -8.57 1.71 11.22
CA GLU A 110 -10.02 1.71 11.05
C GLU A 110 -10.64 0.42 11.60
N ALA A 111 -11.62 0.56 12.49
CA ALA A 111 -12.31 -0.54 13.15
C ALA A 111 -13.01 -1.45 12.10
N GLY A 112 -12.55 -2.69 11.99
CA GLY A 112 -13.08 -3.69 11.05
C GLY A 112 -12.04 -4.33 10.15
N TYR A 113 -10.89 -3.66 9.95
CA TYR A 113 -9.73 -4.26 9.30
C TYR A 113 -8.73 -4.71 10.35
N THR A 114 -8.87 -5.95 10.83
CA THR A 114 -7.79 -6.61 11.56
C THR A 114 -6.69 -6.96 10.57
N TYR A 115 -5.68 -6.09 10.46
CA TYR A 115 -4.44 -6.41 9.78
C TYR A 115 -3.65 -7.41 10.68
N SER A 116 -4.02 -8.69 10.53
CA SER A 116 -3.25 -9.88 10.93
C SER A 116 -1.78 -9.71 10.52
N PRO A 117 -0.79 -10.32 11.21
CA PRO A 117 0.60 -9.86 11.21
C PRO A 117 1.19 -9.58 9.84
N ASP A 118 2.20 -8.72 9.84
CA ASP A 118 2.90 -8.33 8.61
C ASP A 118 3.57 -9.51 7.90
N VAL A 119 4.34 -9.20 6.86
CA VAL A 119 5.00 -10.22 6.03
C VAL A 119 5.97 -11.12 6.81
N ASP A 120 6.48 -10.67 7.95
CA ASP A 120 7.45 -11.40 8.80
C ASP A 120 6.81 -12.04 10.04
N GLY A 121 5.53 -11.77 10.28
CA GLY A 121 4.81 -12.28 11.45
C GLY A 121 4.77 -11.30 12.62
N ASP A 122 5.28 -10.08 12.45
CA ASP A 122 5.31 -9.06 13.48
C ASP A 122 3.92 -8.46 13.71
N THR A 123 3.65 -8.13 14.98
CA THR A 123 2.37 -7.54 15.37
C THR A 123 2.24 -6.13 14.84
N ARG A 124 1.04 -5.73 14.45
CA ARG A 124 0.75 -4.39 13.95
C ARG A 124 -0.28 -3.68 14.84
N PRO A 125 -0.14 -2.38 15.14
CA PRO A 125 0.99 -1.53 14.78
C PRO A 125 2.16 -1.65 15.76
N GLN A 126 3.39 -1.36 15.31
CA GLN A 126 4.58 -1.22 16.18
C GLN A 126 4.87 0.23 16.59
N GLY A 127 4.36 1.19 15.79
CA GLY A 127 4.54 2.63 15.99
C GLY A 127 3.33 3.32 16.61
N ALA A 128 3.13 4.59 16.24
CA ALA A 128 1.98 5.37 16.62
C ALA A 128 0.72 4.96 15.82
N GLU A 129 0.92 4.57 14.56
CA GLU A 129 -0.12 4.08 13.65
C GLU A 129 0.42 2.87 12.87
N TYR A 130 -0.39 2.29 11.99
CA TYR A 130 0.07 1.25 11.06
C TYR A 130 0.98 1.85 10.00
N ASP A 131 1.96 1.09 9.54
CA ASP A 131 2.71 1.45 8.34
C ASP A 131 1.92 1.09 7.07
N ILE A 132 1.99 1.92 6.04
CA ILE A 132 1.40 1.58 4.75
C ILE A 132 2.29 0.52 4.09
N GLY A 133 1.80 -0.69 3.86
CA GLY A 133 2.53 -1.69 3.10
C GLY A 133 2.51 -3.09 3.71
N ALA A 134 3.26 -4.00 3.08
CA ALA A 134 3.41 -5.38 3.55
C ALA A 134 4.17 -5.49 4.87
N ASP A 135 5.15 -4.62 5.09
CA ASP A 135 6.06 -4.59 6.25
C ASP A 135 5.60 -3.57 7.29
N GLU A 136 5.88 -3.86 8.57
CA GLU A 136 5.70 -2.95 9.70
C GLU A 136 7.06 -2.74 10.40
N LEU A 137 7.52 -1.50 10.44
CA LEU A 137 8.82 -1.12 10.98
C LEU A 137 8.92 -1.43 12.47
N VAL A 138 9.70 -2.47 12.80
CA VAL A 138 9.97 -2.85 14.20
C VAL A 138 11.08 -1.99 14.82
N TYR A 139 10.76 -1.27 15.89
CA TYR A 139 11.74 -0.51 16.66
C TYR A 139 12.46 -1.38 17.71
N ALA A 140 13.55 -2.04 17.32
CA ALA A 140 14.39 -2.77 18.27
C ALA A 140 15.32 -1.81 19.04
N LEU A 141 15.03 -1.59 20.34
CA LEU A 141 15.98 -0.96 21.27
C LEU A 141 17.07 -1.97 21.65
N TYR A 142 18.23 -1.89 21.01
CA TYR A 142 19.43 -2.59 21.48
C TYR A 142 19.98 -1.89 22.72
N LEU A 143 19.50 -2.28 23.90
CA LEU A 143 20.23 -1.97 25.12
C LEU A 143 21.59 -2.69 25.06
N PRO A 144 22.73 -2.00 25.28
CA PRO A 144 24.00 -2.69 25.40
C PRO A 144 23.89 -3.67 26.56
N LEU A 145 24.05 -4.96 26.26
CA LEU A 145 24.13 -5.99 27.28
C LEU A 145 25.43 -5.79 28.05
N ILE A 146 25.37 -5.08 29.18
CA ILE A 146 26.45 -5.10 30.17
C ILE A 146 26.32 -6.41 30.92
N VAL A 147 26.98 -7.45 30.41
CA VAL A 147 27.26 -8.65 31.21
C VAL A 147 28.31 -8.24 32.24
N LYS A 148 27.98 -8.37 33.52
CA LYS A 148 28.94 -8.20 34.63
C LYS A 148 29.83 -9.42 34.75
#